data_AF-A0AAW9B8Z1-F1
#
_entry.id   AF-A0AAW9B8Z1-F1
#
_cell.length_a   1.000
_cell.length_b   1.000
_cell.length_c   1.000
_cell.angle_alpha   90.00
_cell.angle_beta   90.00
_cell.angle_gamma   90.00
#
_symmetry.space_group_name_H-M   'P 1'
#
loop_
_entity.id
_entity.type
_entity.pdbx_description
1 polymer ?
#
loop_
_entity_poly.entity_id
_entity_poly.type
_entity_poly.pdbx_seq_one_letter_code
_entity_poly.pdbx_strand_id
1 'polypeptide(L)'
;MGTTILRFAKIKNVANIRQAGAHQHRHHKNTPNANPQLNKLNRYFHGTNNLAADVKGRLEILDKEPRKNSVLAMEGLLQLSPELIKP
;
A
#
# COMPACT_ATOMS: atom_id res chain seq x y z
N MET A 1 -21.56 15.50 5.03
CA MET A 1 -20.84 15.70 6.30
C MET A 1 -19.46 15.14 6.10
N GLY A 2 -18.44 16.00 6.08
CA GLY A 2 -17.08 15.56 5.81
C GLY A 2 -16.57 14.58 6.88
N THR A 3 -15.81 13.58 6.45
CA THR A 3 -15.26 12.55 7.35
C THR A 3 -13.77 12.34 7.05
N THR A 4 -12.98 12.21 8.11
CA THR A 4 -11.62 11.68 8.02
C THR A 4 -11.68 10.16 8.08
N ILE A 5 -11.11 9.51 7.07
CA ILE A 5 -11.10 8.07 6.92
C ILE A 5 -9.70 7.58 7.25
N LEU A 6 -9.59 6.82 8.35
CA LEU A 6 -8.40 6.07 8.72
C LEU A 6 -8.78 4.59 8.87
N ARG A 7 -8.21 3.73 8.03
CA ARG A 7 -8.50 2.29 8.05
C ARG A 7 -7.22 1.48 7.88
N PHE A 8 -7.14 0.35 8.57
CA PHE A 8 -6.02 -0.58 8.45
C PHE A 8 -6.45 -1.96 7.96
N ALA A 9 -5.63 -2.58 7.13
CA ALA A 9 -5.76 -3.97 6.71
C ALA A 9 -4.49 -4.77 7.06
N LYS A 10 -4.68 -5.98 7.61
CA LYS A 10 -3.58 -6.89 7.94
C LYS A 10 -3.15 -7.65 6.69
N ILE A 11 -1.87 -7.56 6.32
CA ILE A 11 -1.29 -8.37 5.24
C ILE A 11 -0.42 -9.46 5.85
N LYS A 12 -0.78 -10.72 5.60
CA LYS A 12 -0.15 -11.90 6.22
C LYS A 12 0.70 -12.74 5.27
N ASN A 13 0.68 -12.42 3.98
CA ASN A 13 1.46 -13.16 2.98
C ASN A 13 2.15 -12.17 2.02
N VAL A 14 3.29 -12.59 1.47
CA VAL A 14 4.11 -11.75 0.59
C VAL A 14 3.44 -11.52 -0.78
N ALA A 15 2.61 -12.46 -1.25
CA ALA A 15 1.89 -12.32 -2.52
C ALA A 15 0.94 -11.10 -2.51
N ASN A 16 0.22 -10.89 -1.41
CA ASN A 16 -0.66 -9.75 -1.21
C ASN A 16 0.13 -8.44 -1.10
N ILE A 17 1.33 -8.46 -0.49
CA ILE A 17 2.24 -7.31 -0.48
C ILE A 17 2.65 -6.93 -1.92
N ARG A 18 2.99 -7.92 -2.75
CA ARG A 18 3.30 -7.70 -4.18
C ARG A 18 2.12 -7.10 -4.94
N GLN A 19 0.91 -7.64 -4.72
CA GLN A 19 -0.30 -7.13 -5.38
C GLN A 19 -0.63 -5.69 -4.94
N ALA A 20 -0.48 -5.38 -3.65
CA ALA A 20 -0.64 -4.04 -3.11
C ALA A 20 0.38 -3.09 -3.72
N GLY A 21 1.66 -3.46 -3.76
CA GLY A 21 2.73 -2.68 -4.39
C GLY A 21 2.45 -2.43 -5.88
N ALA A 22 2.04 -3.45 -6.63
CA ALA A 22 1.68 -3.32 -8.04
C ALA A 22 0.48 -2.39 -8.27
N HIS A 23 -0.49 -2.36 -7.35
CA HIS A 23 -1.62 -1.43 -7.43
C HIS A 23 -1.22 0.00 -7.07
N GLN A 24 -0.51 0.18 -5.96
CA GLN A 24 -0.03 1.48 -5.48
C GLN A 24 0.91 2.14 -6.51
N HIS A 25 1.77 1.35 -7.14
CA HIS A 25 2.71 1.81 -8.16
C HIS A 25 2.17 1.78 -9.59
N ARG A 26 0.89 1.42 -9.78
CA ARG A 26 0.22 1.37 -11.10
C ARG A 26 0.92 0.46 -12.13
N HIS A 27 1.48 -0.67 -11.71
CA HIS A 27 2.03 -1.69 -12.60
C HIS A 27 0.93 -2.59 -13.21
N HIS A 28 -0.27 -2.61 -12.61
CA HIS A 28 -1.41 -3.36 -13.17
C HIS A 28 -1.92 -2.71 -14.46
N LYS A 29 -2.26 -3.53 -15.46
CA LYS A 29 -2.77 -3.06 -16.75
C LYS A 29 -4.15 -2.41 -16.67
N ASN A 30 -4.99 -2.76 -15.69
CA ASN A 30 -6.37 -2.26 -15.62
C ASN A 30 -6.76 -1.87 -14.18
N THR A 31 -7.13 -0.61 -14.00
CA THR A 31 -7.78 -0.11 -12.79
C THR A 31 -8.88 0.85 -13.25
N PRO A 32 -10.13 0.38 -13.45
CA PRO A 32 -11.15 1.09 -14.23
C PRO A 32 -11.51 2.49 -13.72
N ASN A 33 -11.37 2.73 -12.41
CA ASN A 33 -11.66 4.02 -11.78
C ASN A 33 -10.44 4.95 -11.67
N ALA A 34 -9.26 4.52 -12.13
CA ALA A 34 -8.07 5.36 -12.15
C ALA A 34 -7.98 6.12 -13.48
N ASN A 35 -7.61 7.40 -13.42
CA ASN A 35 -7.29 8.19 -14.61
C ASN A 35 -5.77 8.10 -14.89
N PRO A 36 -5.32 7.39 -15.95
CA PRO A 36 -3.89 7.20 -16.22
C PRO A 36 -3.13 8.51 -16.47
N GLN A 37 -3.81 9.56 -16.96
CA GLN A 37 -3.18 10.85 -17.23
C GLN A 37 -2.73 11.57 -15.94
N LEU A 38 -3.33 11.21 -14.80
CA LEU A 38 -3.00 11.77 -13.49
C LEU A 38 -1.95 10.96 -12.74
N ASN A 39 -1.52 9.79 -13.24
CA ASN A 39 -0.53 8.95 -12.56
C ASN A 39 0.80 9.69 -12.28
N LYS A 40 1.18 10.63 -13.15
CA LYS A 40 2.36 11.49 -13.00
C LYS A 40 2.32 12.40 -11.77
N LEU A 41 1.14 12.60 -11.17
CA LEU A 41 0.95 13.41 -9.97
C LEU A 41 1.13 12.60 -8.68
N ASN A 42 1.11 11.27 -8.75
CA ASN A 42 1.31 10.41 -7.59
C ASN A 42 2.73 10.58 -7.05
N ARG A 43 2.86 10.59 -5.72
CA ARG A 43 4.14 10.72 -5.03
C ARG A 43 4.36 9.56 -4.07
N TYR A 44 5.61 9.14 -3.96
CA TYR A 44 6.06 8.12 -3.00
C TYR A 44 7.00 8.79 -2.01
N PHE A 45 6.72 8.60 -0.72
CA PHE A 45 7.47 9.27 0.35
C PHE A 45 8.54 8.39 0.96
N HIS A 46 8.33 7.06 0.99
CA HIS A 46 9.25 6.12 1.60
C HIS A 46 9.16 4.75 0.94
N GLY A 47 10.29 4.02 0.94
CA GLY A 47 10.40 2.70 0.31
C GLY A 47 10.69 2.77 -1.18
N THR A 48 10.74 1.60 -1.80
CA THR A 48 10.98 1.40 -3.23
C THR A 48 9.68 1.01 -3.94
N ASN A 49 9.74 0.87 -5.27
CA ASN A 49 8.62 0.30 -6.04
C ASN A 49 8.48 -1.22 -5.88
N ASN A 50 9.34 -1.85 -5.08
CA ASN A 50 9.29 -3.27 -4.77
C ASN A 50 9.01 -3.50 -3.28
N LEU A 51 7.76 -3.27 -2.88
CA LEU A 51 7.29 -3.45 -1.49
C LEU A 51 7.64 -4.82 -0.89
N ALA A 52 7.66 -5.88 -1.71
CA ALA A 52 7.97 -7.21 -1.23
C ALA A 52 9.45 -7.34 -0.84
N ALA A 53 10.36 -6.72 -1.59
CA ALA A 53 11.77 -6.65 -1.23
C ALA A 53 11.98 -5.80 0.04
N ASP A 54 11.31 -4.65 0.12
CA ASP A 54 11.39 -3.77 1.30
C ASP A 54 10.94 -4.49 2.58
N VAL A 55 9.79 -5.18 2.53
CA VAL A 55 9.29 -5.94 3.69
C VAL A 55 10.21 -7.11 4.00
N LYS A 56 10.71 -7.84 2.99
CA LYS A 56 11.64 -8.96 3.21
C LYS A 56 12.93 -8.49 3.90
N GLY A 57 13.52 -7.38 3.46
CA GLY A 57 14.70 -6.79 4.08
C GLY A 57 14.46 -6.38 5.54
N ARG A 58 13.24 -5.91 5.88
CA ARG A 58 12.85 -5.64 7.29
C ARG A 58 12.70 -6.91 8.12
N LEU A 59 12.28 -8.03 7.52
CA LEU A 59 12.16 -9.30 8.22
C LEU A 59 13.53 -9.97 8.43
N GLU A 60 14.48 -9.77 7.51
CA GLU A 60 15.84 -10.33 7.58
C GLU A 60 16.67 -9.79 8.75
N ILE A 61 16.34 -8.59 9.25
CA ILE A 61 17.02 -7.98 10.40
C ILE A 61 16.41 -8.37 11.76
N LEU A 62 15.38 -9.22 11.78
CA LEU A 62 14.75 -9.66 13.02
C LEU A 62 15.54 -10.83 13.63
N ASP A 63 15.74 -10.80 14.94
CA ASP A 63 16.39 -11.91 15.68
C ASP A 63 15.58 -13.21 15.65
N LYS A 64 14.29 -13.13 15.29
CA LYS A 64 13.37 -14.26 15.23
C LYS A 64 12.48 -14.17 14.01
N GLU A 65 12.34 -15.28 13.31
CA GLU A 65 11.43 -15.38 12.19
C GLU A 65 9.97 -15.22 12.62
N PRO A 66 9.15 -14.47 11.87
CA PRO A 66 7.73 -14.38 12.13
C PRO A 66 7.02 -15.75 11.96
N ARG A 67 6.10 -16.07 12.85
CA ARG A 67 5.24 -17.27 12.72
C ARG A 67 4.50 -17.26 11.37
N LYS A 68 4.20 -18.44 10.81
CA LYS A 68 3.52 -18.61 9.52
C LYS A 68 2.27 -17.72 9.27
N ASN A 69 1.52 -17.39 10.33
CA ASN A 69 0.29 -16.60 10.26
C ASN A 69 0.43 -15.17 10.84
N SER A 70 1.65 -14.68 11.00
CA SER A 70 1.92 -13.32 11.47
C SER A 70 1.40 -12.29 10.48
N VAL A 71 1.10 -11.10 10.99
CA VAL A 71 0.91 -9.93 10.15
C VAL A 71 2.30 -9.45 9.73
N LEU A 72 2.60 -9.51 8.43
CA LEU A 72 3.88 -9.10 7.87
C LEU A 72 3.93 -7.58 7.64
N ALA A 73 2.78 -6.99 7.30
CA ALA A 73 2.62 -5.55 7.14
C ALA A 73 1.19 -5.12 7.49
N MET A 74 1.03 -3.85 7.87
CA MET A 74 -0.27 -3.19 7.99
C MET A 74 -0.40 -2.16 6.87
N GLU A 75 -1.38 -2.34 5.99
CA GLU A 75 -1.72 -1.33 5.00
C GLU A 75 -2.67 -0.32 5.63
N GLY A 76 -2.28 0.95 5.64
CA GLY A 76 -3.09 2.06 6.12
C GLY A 76 -3.68 2.84 4.94
N LEU A 77 -5.00 3.06 4.98
CA LEU A 77 -5.69 4.03 4.14
C LEU A 77 -5.96 5.28 4.97
N LEU A 78 -5.38 6.40 4.56
CA LEU A 78 -5.67 7.72 5.09
C LEU A 78 -6.26 8.57 3.98
N GLN A 79 -7.52 8.99 4.13
CA GLN A 79 -8.22 9.78 3.13
C GLN A 79 -9.29 10.67 3.79
N LEU A 80 -9.83 11.64 3.06
CA LEU A 80 -10.99 12.41 3.47
C LEU A 80 -12.17 12.12 2.53
N SER A 81 -13.39 12.41 2.97
CA SER A 81 -14.55 12.39 2.08
C SER A 81 -14.34 13.32 0.87
N PRO A 82 -14.89 13.00 -0.31
CA PRO A 82 -14.67 13.79 -1.52
C PRO A 82 -14.97 15.28 -1.37
N GLU A 83 -16.01 15.65 -0.61
CA GLU A 83 -16.35 17.05 -0.34
C GLU A 83 -15.28 17.86 0.42
N LEU A 84 -14.29 17.20 1.03
CA LEU A 84 -13.16 17.83 1.73
C LEU A 84 -11.86 17.89 0.92
N ILE A 85 -11.77 17.12 -0.18
CA ILE A 85 -10.57 17.00 -1.04
C ILE A 85 -10.77 17.63 -2.43
N LYS A 86 -11.99 18.06 -2.76
CA LYS A 86 -12.22 18.83 -3.99
C LYS A 86 -11.31 20.08 -4.00
N PRO A 87 -10.72 20.43 -5.15
CA PRO A 87 -10.02 21.69 -5.32
C PRO A 87 -10.97 22.88 -5.13
#